data_AF-A0AAE1R4S1-F1
#
_entry.id   AF-A0AAE1R4S1-F1
#
_cell.length_a   1.000
_cell.length_b   1.000
_cell.length_c   1.000
_cell.angle_alpha   90.00
_cell.angle_beta   90.00
_cell.angle_gamma   90.00
#
_symmetry.space_group_name_H-M   'P 1'
#
loop_
_entity.id
_entity.type
_entity.pdbx_description
1 polymer ?
#
loop_
_entity_poly.entity_id
_entity_poly.type
_entity_poly.pdbx_seq_one_letter_code
_entity_poly.pdbx_strand_id
1 'polypeptide(L)'
;MVRLGRDSCPEFSISLAYTNTYVVVLQLVGHFVEVNCINPTFIINHPEIMSPLAKSHRSEPGPKLGDDEAMFLDVSFITVLEYGLPPTGGIDRLTMLLTDSQTVKVKTSLKKRDAEEMYKEAKSSYFDFPALDVSTAFPQATPASVFPSCSHGFEPWKQPLMLALASDYYQLDDLLTPEEKAIRMKVRECMEKEVAPIMTTYWEKAEFPFEVVPKLGALHISGGTIKGYGCPGLSITGSAVALAEVARVDASCSTFILVHSSLAMLTIGLCGSEMQKQKYLPSLAELSTIACWGLTEPDYGSDASALRTTARKVEGGWILEGQKRWIGNATFADVMVIFARNTDTNQINGFIVKKDAPGLQATKIENKIGLRIVQNGNILFKKVFVPDEDRLPGVNSFKDTNKVLAVSRVMVSWQPIGIAMGVYDMCHRYLKERKQFGAPLAAFQINQQKLVQMLGNIQAMILVGWRLCKLYESGKMTPGQASLGKSWITLRARETVSLGRELLGGNGILADFLVAKAFCDLEPIYTYEGTYDINTLVTGREITGLPSFKPAASRPKSRL
;
A
#
# COMPACT_ATOMS: atom_id res chain seq x y z
N MET A 1 28.66 -24.51 -50.55
CA MET A 1 29.17 -25.57 -49.65
C MET A 1 29.61 -24.94 -48.34
N VAL A 2 28.91 -25.30 -47.26
CA VAL A 2 29.34 -25.50 -45.86
C VAL A 2 30.67 -24.88 -45.41
N ARG A 3 30.65 -24.01 -44.37
CA ARG A 3 30.99 -24.27 -42.95
C ARG A 3 31.22 -22.93 -42.22
N LEU A 4 30.44 -22.64 -41.18
CA LEU A 4 30.83 -21.66 -40.16
C LEU A 4 30.53 -22.28 -38.79
N GLY A 5 31.61 -22.57 -38.06
CA GLY A 5 31.57 -22.94 -36.65
C GLY A 5 31.17 -21.73 -35.80
N ARG A 6 30.41 -22.00 -34.74
CA ARG A 6 30.15 -21.08 -33.64
C ARG A 6 31.01 -21.52 -32.47
N ASP A 7 31.94 -20.67 -32.06
CA ASP A 7 32.49 -20.69 -30.69
C ASP A 7 32.85 -19.24 -30.33
N SER A 8 31.99 -18.61 -29.52
CA SER A 8 32.36 -17.50 -28.61
C SER A 8 31.16 -17.03 -27.77
N CYS A 9 31.24 -17.32 -26.46
CA CYS A 9 30.72 -16.58 -25.28
C CYS A 9 29.21 -16.58 -24.93
N PRO A 10 28.83 -16.38 -23.64
CA PRO A 10 29.11 -17.20 -22.47
C PRO A 10 27.83 -17.51 -21.65
N GLU A 11 27.99 -18.32 -20.61
CA GLU A 11 26.99 -18.83 -19.66
C GLU A 11 26.05 -17.75 -19.07
N PHE A 12 24.75 -18.04 -19.06
CA PHE A 12 23.79 -17.45 -18.13
C PHE A 12 23.43 -18.51 -17.07
N SER A 13 24.03 -18.40 -15.89
CA SER A 13 23.60 -19.14 -14.70
C SER A 13 22.43 -18.39 -14.05
N ILE A 14 21.21 -18.93 -14.17
CA ILE A 14 20.07 -18.48 -13.39
C ILE A 14 19.88 -19.47 -12.23
N SER A 15 20.29 -19.05 -11.04
CA SER A 15 19.93 -19.70 -9.77
C SER A 15 18.51 -19.29 -9.40
N LEU A 16 17.53 -20.17 -9.65
CA LEU A 16 16.16 -19.99 -9.16
C LEU A 16 15.94 -20.82 -7.90
N ALA A 17 15.72 -20.10 -6.79
CA ALA A 17 15.35 -20.64 -5.51
C ALA A 17 13.98 -21.32 -5.59
N TYR A 18 13.89 -22.50 -4.97
CA TYR A 18 12.78 -23.43 -5.03
C TYR A 18 11.56 -22.91 -4.26
N THR A 19 10.47 -22.63 -4.96
CA THR A 19 9.09 -23.00 -4.57
C THR A 19 8.12 -22.68 -5.72
N ASN A 20 7.26 -23.65 -6.06
CA ASN A 20 6.15 -23.58 -7.03
C ASN A 20 6.39 -23.59 -8.55
N THR A 21 7.61 -23.71 -9.06
CA THR A 21 7.85 -23.78 -10.52
C THR A 21 7.45 -25.12 -11.17
N TYR A 22 7.40 -26.21 -10.39
CA TYR A 22 7.21 -27.58 -10.91
C TYR A 22 5.82 -27.85 -11.50
N VAL A 23 4.77 -27.27 -10.91
CA VAL A 23 3.39 -27.43 -11.41
C VAL A 23 3.18 -26.62 -12.70
N VAL A 24 3.84 -25.47 -12.82
CA VAL A 24 3.75 -24.57 -13.98
C VAL A 24 4.47 -25.17 -15.19
N VAL A 25 5.62 -25.83 -14.99
CA VAL A 25 6.35 -26.51 -16.08
C VAL A 25 5.57 -27.72 -16.61
N LEU A 26 4.95 -28.52 -15.73
CA LEU A 26 4.09 -29.64 -16.13
C LEU A 26 2.86 -29.19 -16.93
N GLN A 27 2.22 -28.09 -16.52
CA GLN A 27 1.10 -27.51 -17.27
C GLN A 27 1.53 -26.91 -18.61
N LEU A 28 2.67 -26.20 -18.67
CA LEU A 28 3.18 -25.61 -19.91
C LEU A 28 3.60 -26.67 -20.94
N VAL A 29 4.23 -27.76 -20.50
CA VAL A 29 4.62 -28.86 -21.39
C VAL A 29 3.39 -29.64 -21.86
N GLY A 30 2.41 -29.89 -20.98
CA GLY A 30 1.14 -30.51 -21.35
C GLY A 30 0.37 -29.68 -22.39
N HIS A 31 0.22 -28.37 -22.16
CA HIS A 31 -0.45 -27.47 -23.10
C HIS A 31 0.32 -27.34 -24.42
N PHE A 32 1.66 -27.30 -24.38
CA PHE A 32 2.47 -27.20 -25.59
C PHE A 32 2.36 -28.45 -26.48
N VAL A 33 2.23 -29.63 -25.88
CA VAL A 33 2.08 -30.90 -26.62
C VAL A 33 0.66 -31.08 -27.16
N GLU A 34 -0.37 -30.69 -26.42
CA GLU A 34 -1.76 -30.68 -26.91
C GLU A 34 -1.97 -29.71 -28.07
N VAL A 35 -1.34 -28.53 -28.02
CA VAL A 35 -1.53 -27.47 -29.04
C VAL A 35 -0.72 -27.74 -30.32
N ASN A 36 0.45 -28.39 -30.23
CA ASN A 36 1.37 -28.51 -31.38
C ASN A 36 1.37 -29.86 -32.09
N CYS A 37 0.48 -30.80 -31.75
CA CYS A 37 0.22 -32.05 -32.50
C CYS A 37 1.49 -32.73 -33.05
N ILE A 38 2.49 -33.01 -32.20
CA ILE A 38 3.64 -33.80 -32.64
C ILE A 38 3.21 -35.25 -32.69
N ASN A 39 2.98 -35.75 -33.91
CA ASN A 39 2.74 -37.16 -34.17
C ASN A 39 3.94 -37.98 -33.64
N PRO A 40 3.75 -38.97 -32.75
CA PRO A 40 4.83 -39.81 -32.22
C PRO A 40 5.70 -40.47 -33.31
N THR A 41 5.13 -40.71 -34.49
CA THR A 41 5.84 -41.27 -35.65
C THR A 41 6.91 -40.32 -36.22
N PHE A 42 6.78 -39.01 -36.02
CA PHE A 42 7.76 -38.00 -36.45
C PHE A 42 9.11 -38.20 -35.75
N ILE A 43 9.08 -38.49 -34.45
CA ILE A 43 10.29 -38.71 -33.64
C ILE A 43 10.99 -40.01 -34.06
N ILE A 44 10.22 -41.06 -34.38
CA ILE A 44 10.76 -42.37 -34.80
C ILE A 44 11.49 -42.28 -36.15
N ASN A 45 11.00 -41.42 -37.05
CA ASN A 45 11.51 -41.27 -38.41
C ASN A 45 12.60 -40.20 -38.57
N HIS A 46 12.89 -39.41 -37.53
CA HIS A 46 13.88 -38.32 -37.55
C HIS A 46 14.91 -38.51 -36.43
N PRO A 47 15.80 -39.52 -36.53
CA PRO A 47 16.80 -39.81 -35.50
C PRO A 47 17.77 -38.64 -35.23
N GLU A 48 17.92 -37.69 -36.15
CA GLU A 48 18.75 -36.49 -36.01
C GLU A 48 18.37 -35.63 -34.80
N ILE A 49 17.09 -35.58 -34.42
CA ILE A 49 16.60 -34.82 -33.26
C ILE A 49 16.68 -35.60 -31.94
N MET A 50 17.08 -36.88 -31.97
CA MET A 50 17.29 -37.68 -30.76
C MET A 50 18.58 -37.30 -30.04
N SER A 51 18.54 -37.35 -28.70
CA SER A 51 19.73 -37.20 -27.87
C SER A 51 20.76 -38.30 -28.15
N PRO A 52 22.06 -38.06 -27.91
CA PRO A 52 23.09 -39.08 -28.08
C PRO A 52 22.83 -40.37 -27.28
N LEU A 53 22.21 -40.26 -26.10
CA LEU A 53 21.87 -41.40 -25.23
C LEU A 53 20.76 -42.28 -25.83
N ALA A 54 19.72 -41.65 -26.39
CA ALA A 54 18.64 -42.36 -27.07
C ALA A 54 19.11 -43.09 -28.34
N LYS A 55 20.10 -42.54 -29.04
CA LYS A 55 20.76 -43.19 -30.19
C LYS A 55 21.53 -44.45 -29.76
N SER A 56 22.24 -44.38 -28.63
CA SER A 56 23.03 -45.49 -28.06
C SER A 56 22.17 -46.72 -27.74
N HIS A 57 21.05 -46.52 -27.03
CA HIS A 57 20.14 -47.61 -26.67
C HIS A 57 19.44 -48.28 -27.87
N ARG A 58 19.33 -47.59 -29.01
CA ARG A 58 18.73 -48.14 -30.23
C ARG A 58 19.71 -48.99 -31.04
N SER A 59 21.01 -48.83 -30.83
CA SER A 59 22.07 -49.45 -31.66
C SER A 59 22.69 -50.72 -31.07
N GLU A 60 22.46 -51.06 -29.79
CA GLU A 60 23.05 -52.26 -29.18
C GLU A 60 22.06 -53.42 -29.04
N PRO A 61 22.36 -54.62 -29.57
CA PRO A 61 21.61 -55.83 -29.24
C PRO A 61 21.99 -56.26 -27.81
N GLY A 62 21.11 -56.00 -26.85
CA GLY A 62 21.42 -56.14 -25.42
C GLY A 62 21.78 -57.57 -24.96
N PRO A 63 22.70 -57.72 -23.98
CA PRO A 63 22.95 -59.01 -23.31
C PRO A 63 21.90 -59.31 -22.23
N LYS A 64 21.72 -60.61 -21.97
CA LYS A 64 20.73 -61.20 -21.06
C LYS A 64 21.11 -61.04 -19.57
N LEU A 65 20.14 -60.55 -18.80
CA LEU A 65 19.76 -60.85 -17.41
C LEU A 65 20.70 -60.52 -16.23
N GLY A 66 20.10 -59.90 -15.21
CA GLY A 66 20.55 -59.78 -13.82
C GLY A 66 19.70 -58.80 -13.00
N ASP A 67 18.50 -59.25 -12.60
CA ASP A 67 17.56 -58.81 -11.55
C ASP A 67 17.08 -57.34 -11.42
N ASP A 68 15.74 -57.21 -11.51
CA ASP A 68 14.79 -56.13 -11.14
C ASP A 68 14.90 -54.75 -11.85
N GLU A 69 14.02 -54.26 -12.73
CA GLU A 69 12.67 -54.61 -13.18
C GLU A 69 12.57 -54.26 -14.70
N ALA A 70 12.67 -55.26 -15.59
CA ALA A 70 12.24 -55.11 -16.97
C ALA A 70 10.89 -55.84 -17.08
N MET A 71 9.79 -55.13 -16.82
CA MET A 71 8.47 -55.69 -17.12
C MET A 71 8.35 -55.88 -18.62
N PHE A 72 7.90 -57.08 -19.01
CA PHE A 72 7.40 -57.38 -20.35
C PHE A 72 6.44 -56.27 -20.79
N LEU A 73 6.90 -55.41 -21.71
CA LEU A 73 6.05 -54.46 -22.39
C LEU A 73 5.17 -55.25 -23.35
N ASP A 74 3.91 -55.42 -22.97
CA ASP A 74 2.83 -55.87 -23.84
C ASP A 74 2.83 -55.04 -25.13
N VAL A 75 2.42 -55.64 -26.25
CA VAL A 75 2.57 -55.19 -27.65
C VAL A 75 1.79 -53.90 -28.00
N SER A 76 1.36 -53.15 -26.99
CA SER A 76 0.47 -51.98 -27.07
C SER A 76 1.14 -50.66 -26.65
N PHE A 77 2.43 -50.66 -26.28
CA PHE A 77 3.13 -49.44 -25.84
C PHE A 77 4.14 -48.94 -26.89
N ILE A 78 3.96 -47.69 -27.31
CA ILE A 78 4.77 -47.04 -28.34
C ILE A 78 5.67 -46.00 -27.64
N THR A 79 6.88 -46.43 -27.26
CA THR A 79 8.02 -45.58 -26.85
C THR A 79 8.06 -45.09 -25.39
N VAL A 80 9.22 -45.29 -24.75
CA VAL A 80 9.63 -44.68 -23.49
C VAL A 80 10.57 -43.51 -23.80
N LEU A 81 10.26 -42.30 -23.32
CA LEU A 81 11.19 -41.16 -23.36
C LEU A 81 11.81 -40.98 -21.97
N GLU A 82 13.09 -41.33 -21.82
CA GLU A 82 13.89 -41.02 -20.63
C GLU A 82 14.61 -39.68 -20.84
N TYR A 83 14.38 -38.74 -19.92
CA TYR A 83 15.22 -37.54 -19.78
C TYR A 83 16.21 -37.75 -18.63
N GLY A 84 17.51 -37.75 -18.96
CA GLY A 84 18.55 -37.65 -17.94
C GLY A 84 18.66 -36.21 -17.45
N LEU A 85 18.31 -35.95 -16.20
CA LEU A 85 18.63 -34.70 -15.51
C LEU A 85 19.97 -34.83 -14.78
N PRO A 86 20.78 -33.77 -14.69
CA PRO A 86 22.05 -33.84 -13.97
C PRO A 86 21.81 -34.15 -12.48
N PRO A 87 22.75 -34.83 -11.81
CA PRO A 87 22.54 -35.42 -10.50
C PRO A 87 22.43 -34.34 -9.42
N THR A 88 21.22 -33.95 -9.07
CA THR A 88 20.94 -33.13 -7.88
C THR A 88 20.00 -33.91 -6.98
N GLY A 89 20.62 -34.74 -6.13
CA GLY A 89 20.07 -35.57 -5.05
C GLY A 89 18.55 -35.50 -4.82
N GLY A 90 17.84 -36.52 -5.32
CA GLY A 90 16.54 -36.88 -4.79
C GLY A 90 15.65 -37.70 -5.72
N ILE A 91 15.75 -37.52 -7.05
CA ILE A 91 15.03 -38.31 -8.05
C ILE A 91 15.90 -38.39 -9.31
N ASP A 92 16.37 -39.58 -9.66
CA ASP A 92 17.33 -39.78 -10.76
C ASP A 92 16.66 -40.13 -12.11
N ARG A 93 15.33 -40.31 -12.16
CA ARG A 93 14.60 -40.71 -13.38
C ARG A 93 13.20 -40.11 -13.47
N LEU A 94 12.84 -39.63 -14.67
CA LEU A 94 11.46 -39.30 -15.06
C LEU A 94 11.06 -40.19 -16.23
N THR A 95 10.10 -41.09 -16.01
CA THR A 95 9.54 -41.98 -17.05
C THR A 95 8.19 -41.45 -17.50
N MET A 96 8.09 -41.04 -18.77
CA MET A 96 6.83 -40.60 -19.37
C MET A 96 6.26 -41.72 -20.26
N LEU A 97 5.05 -42.18 -19.97
CA LEU A 97 4.33 -43.22 -20.74
C LEU A 97 3.29 -42.55 -21.64
N LEU A 98 3.42 -42.71 -22.97
CA LEU A 98 2.43 -42.27 -23.94
C LEU A 98 1.66 -43.50 -24.43
N THR A 99 0.33 -43.49 -24.32
CA THR A 99 -0.55 -44.55 -24.84
C THR A 99 -1.36 -44.01 -26.01
N ASP A 100 -1.81 -44.90 -26.91
CA ASP A 100 -2.89 -44.54 -27.83
C ASP A 100 -4.15 -44.17 -27.03
N SER A 101 -4.93 -43.24 -27.57
CA SER A 101 -6.04 -42.60 -26.87
C SER A 101 -7.33 -43.44 -26.84
N GLN A 102 -7.27 -44.76 -27.12
CA GLN A 102 -8.49 -45.58 -27.22
C GLN A 102 -8.55 -46.80 -26.30
N THR A 103 -7.55 -47.04 -25.45
CA THR A 103 -7.55 -48.25 -24.60
C THR A 103 -7.27 -48.00 -23.12
N VAL A 104 -7.70 -46.86 -22.58
CA VAL A 104 -7.70 -46.62 -21.13
C VAL A 104 -8.93 -47.26 -20.48
N LYS A 105 -8.92 -48.59 -20.31
CA LYS A 105 -9.69 -49.22 -19.24
C LYS A 105 -8.88 -49.13 -17.97
N VAL A 106 -8.96 -48.00 -17.27
CA VAL A 106 -8.47 -47.92 -15.88
C VAL A 106 -9.26 -48.96 -15.09
N LYS A 107 -8.62 -50.06 -14.69
CA LYS A 107 -9.04 -50.77 -13.48
C LYS A 107 -8.80 -49.80 -12.33
N THR A 108 -9.79 -48.98 -12.01
CA THR A 108 -9.82 -48.14 -10.81
C THR A 108 -10.02 -49.06 -9.60
N SER A 109 -8.97 -49.77 -9.21
CA SER A 109 -8.82 -50.29 -7.84
C SER A 109 -7.76 -49.52 -7.05
N LEU A 110 -7.23 -48.42 -7.59
CA LEU A 110 -6.69 -47.35 -6.76
C LEU A 110 -7.88 -46.77 -6.00
N LYS A 111 -8.02 -47.16 -4.72
CA LYS A 111 -8.81 -46.37 -3.77
C LYS A 111 -8.39 -44.92 -4.01
N LYS A 112 -9.35 -44.05 -4.33
CA LYS A 112 -9.16 -42.61 -4.13
C LYS A 112 -8.79 -42.46 -2.65
N ARG A 113 -7.50 -42.49 -2.32
CA ARG A 113 -7.02 -41.80 -1.14
C ARG A 113 -7.15 -40.35 -1.52
N ASP A 114 -8.01 -39.64 -0.81
CA ASP A 114 -8.32 -38.26 -1.11
C ASP A 114 -7.01 -37.46 -1.10
N ALA A 115 -6.85 -36.53 -2.03
CA ALA A 115 -5.68 -35.64 -2.04
C ALA A 115 -5.52 -34.89 -0.70
N GLU A 116 -6.62 -34.73 0.05
CA GLU A 116 -6.63 -34.24 1.43
C GLU A 116 -5.95 -35.18 2.44
N GLU A 117 -6.07 -36.50 2.29
CA GLU A 117 -5.38 -37.48 3.15
C GLU A 117 -3.86 -37.45 2.90
N MET A 118 -3.44 -37.38 1.62
CA MET A 118 -2.01 -37.24 1.28
C MET A 118 -1.43 -35.90 1.78
N TYR A 119 -2.21 -34.82 1.74
CA TYR A 119 -1.80 -33.51 2.26
C TYR A 119 -1.73 -33.49 3.79
N LYS A 120 -2.62 -34.22 4.49
CA LYS A 120 -2.57 -34.38 5.95
C LYS A 120 -1.39 -35.25 6.40
N GLU A 121 -1.05 -36.30 5.67
CA GLU A 121 0.10 -37.17 5.97
C GLU A 121 1.46 -36.48 5.70
N ALA A 122 1.51 -35.46 4.84
CA ALA A 122 2.72 -34.70 4.52
C ALA A 122 2.98 -33.46 5.42
N LYS A 123 2.02 -33.06 6.27
CA LYS A 123 2.22 -31.95 7.21
C LYS A 123 3.18 -32.37 8.33
N SER A 124 4.22 -31.58 8.54
CA SER A 124 5.06 -31.75 9.72
C SER A 124 4.27 -31.53 11.00
N SER A 125 4.73 -32.14 12.10
CA SER A 125 4.07 -32.03 13.42
C SER A 125 3.96 -30.59 13.94
N TYR A 126 4.78 -29.68 13.43
CA TYR A 126 4.86 -28.27 13.82
C TYR A 126 4.19 -27.32 12.81
N PHE A 127 3.60 -27.83 11.72
CA PHE A 127 3.01 -26.98 10.67
C PHE A 127 1.89 -26.07 11.18
N ASP A 128 1.02 -26.61 12.06
CA ASP A 128 -0.13 -25.88 12.61
C ASP A 128 0.19 -25.19 13.98
N PHE A 129 1.47 -25.11 14.38
CA PHE A 129 1.86 -24.40 15.59
C PHE A 129 1.69 -22.88 15.41
N PRO A 130 1.32 -22.14 16.49
CA PRO A 130 1.26 -20.69 16.42
C PRO A 130 2.65 -20.10 16.13
N ALA A 131 2.67 -18.90 15.55
CA ALA A 131 3.91 -18.14 15.39
C ALA A 131 4.56 -17.91 16.77
N LEU A 132 5.89 -18.03 16.83
CA LEU A 132 6.66 -17.70 18.02
C LEU A 132 6.53 -16.20 18.32
N ASP A 133 6.43 -15.87 19.62
CA ASP A 133 6.48 -14.49 20.06
C ASP A 133 7.80 -13.82 19.63
N VAL A 134 7.72 -12.57 19.14
CA VAL A 134 8.88 -11.85 18.57
C VAL A 134 10.00 -11.69 19.59
N SER A 135 9.69 -11.51 20.87
CA SER A 135 10.72 -11.39 21.92
C SER A 135 11.53 -12.69 22.10
N THR A 136 10.90 -13.83 21.82
CA THR A 136 11.55 -15.15 21.85
C THR A 136 12.28 -15.43 20.53
N ALA A 137 11.66 -15.13 19.39
CA ALA A 137 12.23 -15.37 18.07
C ALA A 137 13.43 -14.44 17.76
N PHE A 138 13.43 -13.22 18.30
CA PHE A 138 14.47 -12.22 18.06
C PHE A 138 14.78 -11.37 19.32
N PRO A 139 15.45 -11.94 20.33
CA PRO A 139 15.65 -11.27 21.62
C PRO A 139 16.60 -10.07 21.58
N GLN A 140 17.32 -9.84 20.48
CA GLN A 140 18.29 -8.74 20.38
C GLN A 140 17.69 -7.37 20.05
N ALA A 141 16.42 -7.29 19.66
CA ALA A 141 15.81 -6.01 19.33
C ALA A 141 14.33 -5.96 19.74
N THR A 142 13.89 -4.78 20.13
CA THR A 142 12.54 -4.53 20.61
C THR A 142 11.58 -4.31 19.42
N PRO A 143 10.44 -5.02 19.32
CA PRO A 143 9.42 -4.76 18.30
C PRO A 143 8.75 -3.39 18.50
N ALA A 144 7.97 -2.95 17.51
CA ALA A 144 7.27 -1.66 17.54
C ALA A 144 6.05 -1.65 18.48
N SER A 145 5.62 -2.80 19.01
CA SER A 145 4.56 -2.88 20.03
C SER A 145 4.95 -2.15 21.32
N VAL A 146 6.24 -2.14 21.66
CA VAL A 146 6.84 -1.14 22.54
C VAL A 146 7.45 -0.10 21.62
N PHE A 147 6.70 0.96 21.31
CA PHE A 147 7.14 1.95 20.34
C PHE A 147 8.50 2.56 20.78
N PRO A 148 9.42 2.90 19.86
CA PRO A 148 10.63 3.63 20.21
C PRO A 148 10.26 4.97 20.85
N SER A 149 10.14 4.95 22.18
CA SER A 149 9.77 6.09 22.99
C SER A 149 11.01 6.93 23.27
N CYS A 150 10.78 8.21 23.51
CA CYS A 150 11.77 9.05 24.15
C CYS A 150 11.78 8.73 25.65
N SER A 151 12.50 7.68 26.07
CA SER A 151 12.66 7.35 27.49
C SER A 151 14.13 7.42 27.93
N HIS A 152 14.27 7.82 29.19
CA HIS A 152 15.42 8.45 29.81
C HIS A 152 16.66 7.55 29.86
N GLY A 153 17.68 7.91 29.08
CA GLY A 153 19.06 7.60 29.44
C GLY A 153 19.52 8.57 30.54
N PHE A 154 19.48 8.12 31.78
CA PHE A 154 19.96 8.83 32.97
C PHE A 154 21.48 9.10 32.85
N GLU A 155 21.87 10.28 32.37
CA GLU A 155 23.19 10.86 32.55
C GLU A 155 23.04 12.20 33.29
N PRO A 156 23.30 12.26 34.62
CA PRO A 156 23.02 13.44 35.45
C PRO A 156 23.76 14.74 35.07
N TRP A 157 24.75 14.66 34.18
CA TRP A 157 25.61 15.79 33.77
C TRP A 157 25.37 16.29 32.36
N LYS A 158 24.50 15.65 31.57
CA LYS A 158 23.99 16.24 30.32
C LYS A 158 22.77 17.08 30.67
N GLN A 159 22.77 18.35 30.26
CA GLN A 159 21.61 19.25 30.42
C GLN A 159 20.30 18.51 30.09
N PRO A 160 19.17 18.84 30.74
CA PRO A 160 17.91 18.17 30.50
C PRO A 160 17.46 18.42 29.06
N LEU A 161 17.88 17.55 28.14
CA LEU A 161 17.29 17.42 26.81
C LEU A 161 15.90 16.83 27.04
N MET A 162 14.94 17.72 27.33
CA MET A 162 13.52 17.42 27.41
C MET A 162 13.10 16.59 26.20
N LEU A 163 12.60 15.37 26.43
CA LEU A 163 11.57 14.66 25.62
C LEU A 163 11.71 14.62 24.08
N ALA A 164 12.87 14.95 23.51
CA ALA A 164 13.06 15.07 22.07
C ALA A 164 13.23 13.69 21.42
N LEU A 165 12.43 13.42 20.40
CA LEU A 165 12.58 12.22 19.56
C LEU A 165 13.99 12.20 18.96
N ALA A 166 14.55 11.01 18.72
CA ALA A 166 15.86 10.91 18.06
C ALA A 166 15.83 11.56 16.66
N SER A 167 14.66 11.54 16.01
CA SER A 167 14.36 12.19 14.75
C SER A 167 14.23 13.73 14.82
N ASP A 168 14.07 14.32 16.01
CA ASP A 168 13.93 15.76 16.24
C ASP A 168 15.29 16.41 16.58
N TYR A 169 16.14 16.53 15.56
CA TYR A 169 17.54 16.93 15.74
C TYR A 169 17.76 18.45 15.66
N TYR A 170 16.92 19.16 14.90
CA TYR A 170 16.94 20.63 14.78
C TYR A 170 15.91 21.31 15.70
N GLN A 171 15.46 20.62 16.75
CA GLN A 171 14.65 21.21 17.82
C GLN A 171 13.36 21.85 17.29
N LEU A 172 12.50 21.06 16.62
CA LEU A 172 11.20 21.49 16.10
C LEU A 172 10.37 22.24 17.15
N ASP A 173 10.49 21.86 18.42
CA ASP A 173 9.81 22.56 19.51
C ASP A 173 10.13 24.07 19.54
N ASP A 174 11.29 24.54 19.12
CA ASP A 174 11.58 25.99 19.07
C ASP A 174 10.69 26.74 18.06
N LEU A 175 10.08 26.01 17.12
CA LEU A 175 9.20 26.54 16.08
C LEU A 175 7.70 26.41 16.42
N LEU A 176 7.37 25.84 17.58
CA LEU A 176 6.00 25.54 18.01
C LEU A 176 5.57 26.41 19.19
N THR A 177 4.30 26.79 19.23
CA THR A 177 3.71 27.43 20.42
C THR A 177 3.55 26.43 21.57
N PRO A 178 3.36 26.89 22.82
CA PRO A 178 3.11 25.99 23.96
C PRO A 178 1.90 25.04 23.73
N GLU A 179 0.83 25.52 23.11
CA GLU A 179 -0.36 24.72 22.79
C GLU A 179 -0.06 23.67 21.72
N GLU A 180 0.74 24.03 20.70
CA GLU A 180 1.18 23.11 19.64
C GLU A 180 2.09 22.00 20.20
N LYS A 181 2.96 22.32 21.17
CA LYS A 181 3.77 21.32 21.90
C LYS A 181 2.89 20.40 22.74
N ALA A 182 1.93 20.97 23.47
CA ALA A 182 1.03 20.20 24.33
C ALA A 182 0.22 19.18 23.51
N ILE A 183 -0.34 19.59 22.37
CA ILE A 183 -1.10 18.66 21.51
C ILE A 183 -0.20 17.60 20.88
N ARG A 184 1.03 17.97 20.45
CA ARG A 184 2.03 17.02 19.95
C ARG A 184 2.29 15.89 20.96
N MET A 185 2.57 16.26 22.21
CA MET A 185 2.85 15.30 23.28
C MET A 185 1.63 14.44 23.61
N LYS A 186 0.45 15.05 23.75
CA LYS A 186 -0.81 14.34 24.03
C LYS A 186 -1.10 13.26 22.97
N VAL A 187 -0.94 13.60 21.69
CA VAL A 187 -1.17 12.66 20.58
C VAL A 187 -0.13 11.55 20.57
N ARG A 188 1.15 11.90 20.76
CA ARG A 188 2.25 10.93 20.81
C ARG A 188 2.00 9.86 21.87
N GLU A 189 1.74 10.27 23.10
CA GLU A 189 1.53 9.36 24.23
C GLU A 189 0.35 8.42 23.99
N CYS A 190 -0.76 8.94 23.46
CA CYS A 190 -1.93 8.14 23.12
C CYS A 190 -1.62 7.10 22.02
N MET A 191 -0.94 7.52 20.95
CA MET A 191 -0.64 6.62 19.83
C MET A 191 0.36 5.53 20.22
N GLU A 192 1.41 5.87 20.97
CA GLU A 192 2.39 4.89 21.47
C GLU A 192 1.74 3.89 22.45
N LYS A 193 0.81 4.34 23.29
CA LYS A 193 0.18 3.49 24.31
C LYS A 193 -0.97 2.66 23.77
N GLU A 194 -1.85 3.25 22.97
CA GLU A 194 -3.14 2.65 22.61
C GLU A 194 -3.13 2.03 21.20
N VAL A 195 -2.24 2.47 20.29
CA VAL A 195 -2.23 1.99 18.89
C VAL A 195 -1.03 1.11 18.58
N ALA A 196 0.18 1.49 19.00
CA ALA A 196 1.39 0.72 18.71
C ALA A 196 1.30 -0.76 19.12
N PRO A 197 0.70 -1.14 20.26
CA PRO A 197 0.61 -2.55 20.66
C PRO A 197 -0.28 -3.42 19.76
N ILE A 198 -1.25 -2.83 19.05
CA ILE A 198 -2.27 -3.57 18.28
C ILE A 198 -2.11 -3.42 16.76
N MET A 199 -1.39 -2.40 16.28
CA MET A 199 -1.35 -2.03 14.86
C MET A 199 -0.87 -3.16 13.95
N THR A 200 0.06 -4.00 14.39
CA THR A 200 0.62 -5.10 13.57
C THR A 200 -0.47 -6.09 13.17
N THR A 201 -1.28 -6.53 14.13
CA THR A 201 -2.36 -7.49 13.91
C THR A 201 -3.42 -6.94 12.97
N TYR A 202 -3.89 -5.71 13.22
CA TYR A 202 -4.91 -5.08 12.39
C TYR A 202 -4.41 -4.78 10.97
N TRP A 203 -3.15 -4.35 10.83
CA TRP A 203 -2.54 -4.10 9.53
C TRP A 203 -2.39 -5.38 8.72
N GLU A 204 -1.91 -6.46 9.34
CA GLU A 204 -1.79 -7.75 8.66
C GLU A 204 -3.15 -8.29 8.20
N LYS A 205 -4.18 -8.22 9.04
CA LYS A 205 -5.54 -8.67 8.69
C LYS A 205 -6.30 -7.72 7.76
N ALA A 206 -5.76 -6.52 7.50
CA ALA A 206 -6.46 -5.44 6.81
C ALA A 206 -7.82 -5.09 7.46
N GLU A 207 -7.87 -5.11 8.79
CA GLU A 207 -9.05 -4.81 9.61
C GLU A 207 -8.91 -3.42 10.25
N PHE A 208 -10.04 -2.78 10.59
CA PHE A 208 -10.03 -1.47 11.25
C PHE A 208 -10.25 -1.61 12.76
N PRO A 209 -9.39 -1.03 13.61
CA PRO A 209 -9.53 -1.09 15.06
C PRO A 209 -10.58 -0.09 15.55
N PHE A 210 -11.86 -0.46 15.48
CA PHE A 210 -12.96 0.41 15.93
C PHE A 210 -12.83 0.83 17.40
N GLU A 211 -12.18 0.01 18.24
CA GLU A 211 -11.88 0.31 19.64
C GLU A 211 -10.98 1.54 19.85
N VAL A 212 -10.22 1.94 18.83
CA VAL A 212 -9.34 3.12 18.86
C VAL A 212 -10.13 4.42 18.61
N VAL A 213 -11.30 4.37 17.98
CA VAL A 213 -12.06 5.58 17.60
C VAL A 213 -12.38 6.48 18.80
N PRO A 214 -12.90 5.99 19.93
CA PRO A 214 -13.15 6.84 21.10
C PRO A 214 -11.87 7.43 21.70
N LYS A 215 -10.74 6.73 21.62
CA LYS A 215 -9.43 7.21 22.08
C LYS A 215 -8.95 8.38 21.24
N LEU A 216 -9.11 8.29 19.92
CA LEU A 216 -8.82 9.37 18.99
C LEU A 216 -9.79 10.56 19.19
N GLY A 217 -11.05 10.29 19.55
CA GLY A 217 -12.04 11.34 19.85
C GLY A 217 -11.62 12.17 21.06
N ALA A 218 -11.20 11.50 22.14
CA ALA A 218 -10.72 12.15 23.36
C ALA A 218 -9.44 12.99 23.19
N LEU A 219 -8.70 12.80 22.07
CA LEU A 219 -7.60 13.69 21.73
C LEU A 219 -8.09 15.10 21.39
N HIS A 220 -9.34 15.25 20.94
CA HIS A 220 -9.93 16.50 20.42
C HIS A 220 -9.07 17.13 19.32
N ILE A 221 -8.66 16.30 18.34
CA ILE A 221 -7.95 16.73 17.12
C ILE A 221 -8.83 16.67 15.86
N SER A 222 -9.95 15.96 15.91
CA SER A 222 -10.93 15.92 14.82
C SER A 222 -11.59 17.29 14.66
N GLY A 223 -11.80 17.73 13.43
CA GLY A 223 -12.19 19.09 13.10
C GLY A 223 -11.04 20.08 12.98
N GLY A 224 -9.82 19.73 13.41
CA GLY A 224 -8.58 20.47 13.15
C GLY A 224 -8.72 21.97 13.39
N THR A 225 -8.69 22.76 12.32
CA THR A 225 -8.72 24.23 12.37
C THR A 225 -10.12 24.85 12.40
N ILE A 226 -11.19 24.05 12.37
CA ILE A 226 -12.56 24.54 12.39
C ILE A 226 -12.85 25.16 13.76
N LYS A 227 -13.31 26.41 13.77
CA LYS A 227 -13.66 27.15 14.99
C LYS A 227 -15.15 27.01 15.30
N GLY A 228 -15.48 26.69 16.56
CA GLY A 228 -16.86 26.49 17.00
C GLY A 228 -17.41 25.11 16.60
N TYR A 229 -18.73 24.92 16.71
CA TYR A 229 -19.42 23.67 16.34
C TYR A 229 -18.86 22.40 17.02
N GLY A 230 -18.36 22.51 18.25
CA GLY A 230 -17.70 21.40 18.97
C GLY A 230 -16.29 21.05 18.45
N CYS A 231 -15.77 21.74 17.44
CA CYS A 231 -14.43 21.53 16.92
C CYS A 231 -13.36 22.26 17.76
N PRO A 232 -12.10 21.76 17.77
CA PRO A 232 -11.07 22.26 18.68
C PRO A 232 -10.47 23.62 18.27
N GLY A 233 -10.67 24.07 17.02
CA GLY A 233 -10.16 25.37 16.57
C GLY A 233 -8.64 25.51 16.62
N LEU A 234 -7.90 24.43 16.40
CA LEU A 234 -6.44 24.41 16.45
C LEU A 234 -5.82 25.35 15.40
N SER A 235 -4.58 25.78 15.63
CA SER A 235 -3.77 26.34 14.54
C SER A 235 -3.55 25.27 13.46
N ILE A 236 -3.29 25.69 12.22
CA ILE A 236 -2.96 24.72 11.15
C ILE A 236 -1.66 23.96 11.52
N THR A 237 -0.71 24.63 12.16
CA THR A 237 0.55 24.01 12.60
C THR A 237 0.28 22.96 13.67
N GLY A 238 -0.54 23.26 14.68
CA GLY A 238 -0.94 22.30 15.72
C GLY A 238 -1.71 21.10 15.15
N SER A 239 -2.63 21.33 14.22
CA SER A 239 -3.33 20.24 13.54
C SER A 239 -2.37 19.37 12.71
N ALA A 240 -1.40 19.98 12.04
CA ALA A 240 -0.43 19.30 11.19
C ALA A 240 0.56 18.44 11.99
N VAL A 241 1.09 18.98 13.09
CA VAL A 241 1.96 18.25 14.02
C VAL A 241 1.21 17.11 14.69
N ALA A 242 -0.04 17.31 15.11
CA ALA A 242 -0.88 16.24 15.64
C ALA A 242 -1.04 15.10 14.63
N LEU A 243 -1.34 15.42 13.37
CA LEU A 243 -1.49 14.43 12.31
C LEU A 243 -0.18 13.67 12.03
N ALA A 244 0.98 14.34 12.12
CA ALA A 244 2.28 13.71 11.99
C ALA A 244 2.58 12.75 13.15
N GLU A 245 2.25 13.10 14.40
CA GLU A 245 2.44 12.19 15.54
C GLU A 245 1.55 10.94 15.43
N VAL A 246 0.35 11.05 14.85
CA VAL A 246 -0.45 9.86 14.47
C VAL A 246 0.28 9.04 13.41
N ALA A 247 0.72 9.68 12.33
CA ALA A 247 1.38 9.00 11.21
C ALA A 247 2.72 8.35 11.59
N ARG A 248 3.39 8.88 12.62
CA ARG A 248 4.63 8.37 13.19
C ARG A 248 4.48 6.94 13.68
N VAL A 249 3.33 6.63 14.29
CA VAL A 249 2.99 5.29 14.78
C VAL A 249 2.25 4.50 13.71
N ASP A 250 1.15 5.05 13.20
CA ASP A 250 0.34 4.38 12.18
C ASP A 250 -0.25 5.34 11.13
N ALA A 251 0.19 5.15 9.90
CA ALA A 251 -0.23 5.92 8.74
C ALA A 251 -1.70 5.69 8.36
N SER A 252 -2.28 4.53 8.71
CA SER A 252 -3.68 4.24 8.43
C SER A 252 -4.61 4.99 9.38
N CYS A 253 -4.31 5.03 10.68
CA CYS A 253 -5.00 5.88 11.65
C CYS A 253 -4.91 7.36 11.26
N SER A 254 -3.73 7.79 10.80
CA SER A 254 -3.53 9.16 10.29
C SER A 254 -4.40 9.44 9.06
N THR A 255 -4.44 8.51 8.11
CA THR A 255 -5.30 8.63 6.90
C THR A 255 -6.78 8.63 7.24
N PHE A 256 -7.21 7.80 8.21
CA PHE A 256 -8.58 7.79 8.72
C PHE A 256 -8.99 9.17 9.26
N ILE A 257 -8.17 9.77 10.12
CA ILE A 257 -8.41 11.12 10.67
C ILE A 257 -8.35 12.17 9.58
N LEU A 258 -7.39 12.11 8.66
CA LEU A 258 -7.24 13.09 7.58
C LEU A 258 -8.48 13.13 6.68
N VAL A 259 -8.94 11.97 6.22
CA VAL A 259 -10.14 11.87 5.36
C VAL A 259 -11.37 12.39 6.08
N HIS A 260 -11.52 12.04 7.35
CA HIS A 260 -12.64 12.49 8.17
C HIS A 260 -12.60 14.01 8.44
N SER A 261 -11.46 14.52 8.93
CA SER A 261 -11.30 15.89 9.42
C SER A 261 -10.90 16.87 8.32
N SER A 262 -9.75 16.64 7.67
CA SER A 262 -9.14 17.57 6.71
C SER A 262 -9.76 17.53 5.31
N LEU A 263 -10.62 16.54 5.03
CA LEU A 263 -11.42 16.49 3.80
C LEU A 263 -12.90 16.68 4.08
N ALA A 264 -13.56 15.74 4.77
CA ALA A 264 -15.02 15.78 4.92
C ALA A 264 -15.52 16.91 5.84
N MET A 265 -15.05 16.98 7.09
CA MET A 265 -15.43 18.06 8.02
C MET A 265 -15.02 19.43 7.48
N LEU A 266 -13.80 19.55 6.93
CA LEU A 266 -13.34 20.80 6.33
C LEU A 266 -14.23 21.25 5.17
N THR A 267 -14.69 20.33 4.32
CA THR A 267 -15.63 20.65 3.24
C THR A 267 -16.96 21.17 3.80
N ILE A 268 -17.49 20.54 4.86
CA ILE A 268 -18.72 21.03 5.51
C ILE A 268 -18.49 22.40 6.16
N GLY A 269 -17.35 22.59 6.84
CA GLY A 269 -16.99 23.85 7.50
C GLY A 269 -16.83 25.02 6.52
N LEU A 270 -16.23 24.78 5.35
CA LEU A 270 -15.98 25.81 4.33
C LEU A 270 -17.16 26.03 3.37
N CYS A 271 -17.87 24.96 3.00
CA CYS A 271 -18.85 24.98 1.91
C CYS A 271 -20.28 24.66 2.35
N GLY A 272 -20.49 24.26 3.60
CA GLY A 272 -21.81 23.97 4.15
C GLY A 272 -22.60 25.22 4.55
N SER A 273 -23.92 25.08 4.62
CA SER A 273 -24.80 26.06 5.27
C SER A 273 -24.61 26.03 6.79
N GLU A 274 -25.02 27.09 7.49
CA GLU A 274 -24.99 27.10 8.97
C GLU A 274 -25.80 25.93 9.58
N MET A 275 -26.92 25.57 8.96
CA MET A 275 -27.71 24.40 9.38
C MET A 275 -26.92 23.10 9.25
N GLN A 276 -26.21 22.89 8.13
CA GLN A 276 -25.37 21.71 7.92
C GLN A 276 -24.21 21.67 8.93
N LYS A 277 -23.57 22.82 9.20
CA LYS A 277 -22.46 22.90 10.16
C LYS A 277 -22.92 22.52 11.56
N GLN A 278 -24.02 23.09 12.04
CA GLN A 278 -24.59 22.77 13.37
C GLN A 278 -25.06 21.32 13.48
N LYS A 279 -25.62 20.77 12.39
CA LYS A 279 -26.14 19.40 12.35
C LYS A 279 -25.02 18.34 12.38
N TYR A 280 -23.96 18.53 11.59
CA TYR A 280 -22.99 17.46 11.34
C TYR A 280 -21.70 17.62 12.15
N LEU A 281 -21.12 18.82 12.21
CA LEU A 281 -19.76 19.02 12.75
C LEU A 281 -19.59 18.61 14.22
N PRO A 282 -20.54 18.87 15.15
CA PRO A 282 -20.35 18.48 16.55
C PRO A 282 -20.14 16.98 16.73
N SER A 283 -20.97 16.15 16.09
CA SER A 283 -20.86 14.69 16.20
C SER A 283 -19.59 14.14 15.55
N LEU A 284 -19.14 14.77 14.45
CA LEU A 284 -17.91 14.42 13.75
C LEU A 284 -16.67 14.81 14.57
N ALA A 285 -16.69 15.96 15.25
CA ALA A 285 -15.59 16.41 16.11
C ALA A 285 -15.33 15.43 17.27
N GLU A 286 -16.37 14.81 17.80
CA GLU A 286 -16.27 13.79 18.85
C GLU A 286 -15.97 12.38 18.31
N LEU A 287 -15.87 12.20 16.99
CA LEU A 287 -15.80 10.90 16.31
C LEU A 287 -16.95 9.93 16.68
N SER A 288 -18.08 10.49 17.12
CA SER A 288 -19.32 9.73 17.37
C SER A 288 -20.04 9.35 16.08
N THR A 289 -19.81 10.11 15.02
CA THR A 289 -20.10 9.73 13.64
C THR A 289 -18.85 9.82 12.80
N ILE A 290 -18.75 8.99 11.76
CA ILE A 290 -17.60 8.94 10.86
C ILE A 290 -17.96 9.53 9.51
N ALA A 291 -16.97 10.17 8.87
CA ALA A 291 -17.14 10.79 7.58
C ALA A 291 -16.14 10.27 6.56
N CYS A 292 -16.57 10.30 5.29
CA CYS A 292 -15.73 10.03 4.14
C CYS A 292 -15.90 11.09 3.05
N TRP A 293 -14.99 11.11 2.08
CA TRP A 293 -14.95 12.13 1.03
C TRP A 293 -14.76 11.51 -0.36
N GLY A 294 -15.79 11.61 -1.20
CA GLY A 294 -15.93 10.90 -2.47
C GLY A 294 -15.78 11.79 -3.70
N LEU A 295 -14.56 11.86 -4.26
CA LEU A 295 -14.28 12.55 -5.53
C LEU A 295 -13.88 11.57 -6.65
N THR A 296 -12.86 10.76 -6.39
CA THR A 296 -12.22 9.85 -7.36
C THR A 296 -13.19 8.80 -7.90
N GLU A 297 -13.09 8.55 -9.20
CA GLU A 297 -13.87 7.56 -9.94
C GLU A 297 -12.95 6.56 -10.63
N PRO A 298 -13.44 5.36 -11.02
CA PRO A 298 -12.63 4.39 -11.76
C PRO A 298 -11.99 4.97 -13.03
N ASP A 299 -12.73 5.82 -13.76
CA ASP A 299 -12.27 6.45 -15.00
C ASP A 299 -11.50 7.77 -14.75
N TYR A 300 -11.58 8.34 -13.53
CA TYR A 300 -11.10 9.69 -13.23
C TYR A 300 -10.42 9.76 -11.86
N GLY A 301 -9.10 9.58 -11.87
CA GLY A 301 -8.20 9.86 -10.74
C GLY A 301 -7.56 11.24 -10.86
N SER A 302 -6.45 11.34 -11.58
CA SER A 302 -5.71 12.60 -11.77
C SER A 302 -6.54 13.70 -12.45
N ASP A 303 -7.41 13.34 -13.40
CA ASP A 303 -8.36 14.27 -14.03
C ASP A 303 -9.71 14.30 -13.30
N ALA A 304 -9.67 14.62 -12.00
CA ALA A 304 -10.86 14.66 -11.16
C ALA A 304 -11.91 15.67 -11.63
N SER A 305 -11.51 16.67 -12.43
CA SER A 305 -12.44 17.66 -12.99
C SER A 305 -13.42 17.08 -14.02
N ALA A 306 -13.08 15.92 -14.59
CA ALA A 306 -13.85 15.22 -15.61
C ALA A 306 -14.76 14.11 -15.07
N LEU A 307 -14.98 14.06 -13.74
CA LEU A 307 -15.87 13.09 -13.09
C LEU A 307 -17.25 12.99 -13.75
N ARG A 308 -17.81 11.78 -13.77
CA ARG A 308 -19.05 11.39 -14.44
C ARG A 308 -20.21 11.08 -13.51
N THR A 309 -20.00 10.85 -12.22
CA THR A 309 -21.13 10.73 -11.27
C THR A 309 -22.03 11.94 -11.43
N THR A 310 -23.32 11.72 -11.65
CA THR A 310 -24.29 12.77 -11.96
C THR A 310 -25.14 13.09 -10.75
N ALA A 311 -25.65 14.32 -10.71
CA ALA A 311 -26.68 14.77 -9.78
C ALA A 311 -27.78 15.47 -10.59
N ARG A 312 -28.95 14.84 -10.69
CA ARG A 312 -30.11 15.38 -11.41
C ARG A 312 -31.06 16.04 -10.43
N LYS A 313 -31.45 17.30 -10.70
CA LYS A 313 -32.45 17.98 -9.88
C LYS A 313 -33.80 17.26 -9.98
N VAL A 314 -34.46 17.08 -8.84
CA VAL A 314 -35.83 16.58 -8.73
C VAL A 314 -36.59 17.42 -7.71
N GLU A 315 -37.91 17.19 -7.59
CA GLU A 315 -38.71 17.79 -6.54
C GLU A 315 -38.14 17.42 -5.15
N GLY A 316 -37.95 18.44 -4.31
CA GLY A 316 -37.41 18.30 -2.95
C GLY A 316 -35.91 17.96 -2.84
N GLY A 317 -35.19 17.72 -3.94
CA GLY A 317 -33.78 17.35 -3.85
C GLY A 317 -33.10 16.98 -5.16
N TRP A 318 -32.27 15.94 -5.08
CA TRP A 318 -31.35 15.50 -6.12
C TRP A 318 -31.31 13.98 -6.19
N ILE A 319 -31.12 13.44 -7.39
CA ILE A 319 -30.85 12.01 -7.60
C ILE A 319 -29.40 11.86 -8.07
N LEU A 320 -28.61 11.14 -7.28
CA LEU A 320 -27.23 10.80 -7.59
C LEU A 320 -27.15 9.44 -8.30
N GLU A 321 -26.39 9.37 -9.39
CA GLU A 321 -26.14 8.14 -10.14
C GLU A 321 -24.69 8.09 -10.64
N GLY A 322 -23.99 7.00 -10.36
CA GLY A 322 -22.57 6.85 -10.70
C GLY A 322 -21.81 5.98 -9.72
N GLN A 323 -20.49 6.16 -9.68
CA GLN A 323 -19.60 5.36 -8.84
C GLN A 323 -18.37 6.14 -8.39
N LYS A 324 -17.90 5.86 -7.17
CA LYS A 324 -16.64 6.35 -6.61
C LYS A 324 -15.73 5.18 -6.27
N ARG A 325 -14.43 5.43 -6.25
CA ARG A 325 -13.41 4.41 -5.94
C ARG A 325 -12.30 5.01 -5.08
N TRP A 326 -11.71 4.17 -4.23
CA TRP A 326 -10.65 4.52 -3.27
C TRP A 326 -11.08 5.33 -2.06
N ILE A 327 -12.37 5.43 -1.77
CA ILE A 327 -12.87 6.34 -0.74
C ILE A 327 -12.61 5.73 0.65
N GLY A 328 -11.67 6.31 1.41
CA GLY A 328 -11.38 5.89 2.78
C GLY A 328 -12.60 6.07 3.68
N ASN A 329 -12.81 5.13 4.61
CA ASN A 329 -13.92 5.08 5.57
C ASN A 329 -15.30 4.75 4.95
N ALA A 330 -15.41 4.65 3.62
CA ALA A 330 -16.70 4.57 2.93
C ALA A 330 -17.58 3.39 3.36
N THR A 331 -16.99 2.26 3.76
CA THR A 331 -17.75 1.07 4.15
C THR A 331 -18.45 1.19 5.49
N PHE A 332 -18.11 2.22 6.30
CA PHE A 332 -18.69 2.40 7.63
C PHE A 332 -19.02 3.86 7.98
N ALA A 333 -18.74 4.83 7.10
CA ALA A 333 -19.02 6.23 7.31
C ALA A 333 -20.53 6.51 7.41
N ASP A 334 -20.91 7.33 8.39
CA ASP A 334 -22.27 7.81 8.62
C ASP A 334 -22.61 9.01 7.72
N VAL A 335 -21.60 9.83 7.41
CA VAL A 335 -21.69 11.06 6.61
C VAL A 335 -20.73 10.98 5.41
N MET A 336 -21.26 10.92 4.19
CA MET A 336 -20.45 10.84 2.98
C MET A 336 -20.52 12.15 2.20
N VAL A 337 -19.42 12.89 2.11
CA VAL A 337 -19.34 14.10 1.27
C VAL A 337 -18.99 13.68 -0.16
N ILE A 338 -19.95 13.74 -1.08
CA ILE A 338 -19.84 13.22 -2.45
C ILE A 338 -19.85 14.37 -3.47
N PHE A 339 -18.92 14.32 -4.44
CA PHE A 339 -18.87 15.24 -5.57
C PHE A 339 -19.51 14.61 -6.79
N ALA A 340 -20.49 15.30 -7.37
CA ALA A 340 -21.22 14.86 -8.54
C ALA A 340 -21.49 16.04 -9.49
N ARG A 341 -21.57 15.74 -10.78
CA ARG A 341 -21.85 16.69 -11.84
C ARG A 341 -23.33 16.95 -11.93
N ASN A 342 -23.72 18.18 -11.63
CA ASN A 342 -25.09 18.63 -11.79
C ASN A 342 -25.47 18.65 -13.26
N THR A 343 -26.56 17.95 -13.60
CA THR A 343 -26.99 17.77 -15.00
C THR A 343 -27.50 19.05 -15.64
N ASP A 344 -27.95 20.02 -14.85
CA ASP A 344 -28.56 21.25 -15.36
C ASP A 344 -27.49 22.30 -15.65
N THR A 345 -26.46 22.38 -14.80
CA THR A 345 -25.37 23.36 -14.92
C THR A 345 -24.09 22.80 -15.55
N ASN A 346 -24.00 21.48 -15.66
CA ASN A 346 -22.80 20.73 -16.05
C ASN A 346 -21.58 20.97 -15.13
N GLN A 347 -21.76 21.61 -13.98
CA GLN A 347 -20.73 21.89 -12.99
C GLN A 347 -20.68 20.81 -11.90
N ILE A 348 -19.55 20.72 -11.20
CA ILE A 348 -19.41 19.84 -10.04
C ILE A 348 -20.02 20.52 -8.81
N ASN A 349 -20.95 19.84 -8.16
CA ASN A 349 -21.52 20.20 -6.85
C ASN A 349 -21.09 19.18 -5.78
N GLY A 350 -21.26 19.56 -4.51
CA GLY A 350 -21.03 18.70 -3.35
C GLY A 350 -22.33 18.34 -2.65
N PHE A 351 -22.44 17.11 -2.15
CA PHE A 351 -23.63 16.54 -1.54
C PHE A 351 -23.26 15.76 -0.27
N ILE A 352 -24.09 15.84 0.76
CA ILE A 352 -23.96 15.04 1.97
C ILE A 352 -24.92 13.85 1.83
N VAL A 353 -24.36 12.66 1.61
CA VAL A 353 -25.11 11.40 1.52
C VAL A 353 -25.02 10.69 2.86
N LYS A 354 -26.17 10.25 3.38
CA LYS A 354 -26.25 9.53 4.66
C LYS A 354 -26.00 8.03 4.43
N LYS A 355 -25.44 7.38 5.44
CA LYS A 355 -25.34 5.92 5.49
C LYS A 355 -26.69 5.26 5.27
N ASP A 356 -26.66 4.11 4.61
CA ASP A 356 -27.83 3.29 4.27
C ASP A 356 -28.92 3.99 3.43
N ALA A 357 -28.60 5.13 2.80
CA ALA A 357 -29.51 5.78 1.85
C ALA A 357 -29.92 4.79 0.74
N PRO A 358 -31.21 4.66 0.40
CA PRO A 358 -31.65 3.72 -0.62
C PRO A 358 -30.91 3.89 -1.95
N GLY A 359 -30.37 2.78 -2.48
CA GLY A 359 -29.57 2.77 -3.71
C GLY A 359 -28.07 3.02 -3.51
N LEU A 360 -27.62 3.32 -2.28
CA LEU A 360 -26.21 3.43 -1.92
C LEU A 360 -25.63 2.05 -1.61
N GLN A 361 -24.47 1.74 -2.17
CA GLN A 361 -23.70 0.56 -1.81
C GLN A 361 -22.22 0.92 -1.67
N ALA A 362 -21.62 0.64 -0.50
CA ALA A 362 -20.20 0.80 -0.27
C ALA A 362 -19.56 -0.57 0.02
N THR A 363 -18.53 -0.95 -0.73
CA THR A 363 -17.86 -2.26 -0.63
C THR A 363 -16.36 -2.10 -0.48
N LYS A 364 -15.74 -2.91 0.38
CA LYS A 364 -14.31 -2.86 0.68
C LYS A 364 -13.46 -3.19 -0.56
N ILE A 365 -12.34 -2.49 -0.71
CA ILE A 365 -11.27 -2.85 -1.64
C ILE A 365 -10.26 -3.73 -0.90
N GLU A 366 -10.05 -4.95 -1.38
CA GLU A 366 -9.13 -5.94 -0.82
C GLU A 366 -7.73 -5.85 -1.44
N ASN A 367 -6.79 -6.65 -0.92
CA ASN A 367 -5.45 -6.86 -1.48
C ASN A 367 -4.58 -5.60 -1.62
N LYS A 368 -4.82 -4.59 -0.77
CA LYS A 368 -3.95 -3.42 -0.67
C LYS A 368 -2.64 -3.78 0.01
N ILE A 369 -1.52 -3.31 -0.55
CA ILE A 369 -0.19 -3.52 0.05
C ILE A 369 0.09 -2.56 1.20
N GLY A 370 -0.49 -1.36 1.16
CA GLY A 370 -0.31 -0.30 2.14
C GLY A 370 -1.64 0.31 2.56
N LEU A 371 -1.61 1.02 3.69
CA LEU A 371 -2.76 1.55 4.40
C LEU A 371 -3.81 0.46 4.64
N ARG A 372 -3.37 -0.73 5.03
CA ARG A 372 -4.21 -1.94 5.08
C ARG A 372 -5.37 -1.82 6.07
N ILE A 373 -5.16 -1.10 7.17
CA ILE A 373 -6.19 -0.82 8.19
C ILE A 373 -7.30 0.10 7.63
N VAL A 374 -6.98 1.04 6.74
CA VAL A 374 -7.98 1.95 6.15
C VAL A 374 -8.99 1.16 5.33
N GLN A 375 -10.29 1.32 5.59
CA GLN A 375 -11.33 0.66 4.80
C GLN A 375 -11.68 1.51 3.57
N ASN A 376 -10.83 1.46 2.54
CA ASN A 376 -11.13 2.10 1.25
C ASN A 376 -12.25 1.33 0.55
N GLY A 377 -13.25 2.06 0.06
CA GLY A 377 -14.40 1.47 -0.60
C GLY A 377 -14.57 1.86 -2.07
N ASN A 378 -15.22 0.98 -2.82
CA ASN A 378 -16.00 1.36 -4.00
C ASN A 378 -17.38 1.80 -3.52
N ILE A 379 -17.87 2.93 -4.00
CA ILE A 379 -19.23 3.41 -3.73
C ILE A 379 -20.01 3.39 -5.02
N LEU A 380 -21.20 2.83 -5.01
CA LEU A 380 -22.12 2.79 -6.13
C LEU A 380 -23.41 3.54 -5.74
N PHE A 381 -23.85 4.42 -6.63
CA PHE A 381 -25.09 5.19 -6.47
C PHE A 381 -26.08 4.74 -7.54
N LYS A 382 -27.14 4.01 -7.13
CA LYS A 382 -28.28 3.65 -7.97
C LYS A 382 -29.46 4.53 -7.62
N LYS A 383 -29.55 5.71 -8.25
CA LYS A 383 -30.62 6.70 -8.03
C LYS A 383 -30.78 7.09 -6.56
N VAL A 384 -29.67 7.42 -5.89
CA VAL A 384 -29.67 7.81 -4.48
C VAL A 384 -30.29 9.20 -4.33
N PHE A 385 -31.34 9.32 -3.53
CA PHE A 385 -31.96 10.61 -3.22
C PHE A 385 -31.16 11.39 -2.17
N VAL A 386 -30.95 12.67 -2.43
CA VAL A 386 -30.34 13.63 -1.49
C VAL A 386 -31.25 14.86 -1.41
N PRO A 387 -31.78 15.22 -0.23
CA PRO A 387 -32.66 16.38 -0.10
C PRO A 387 -31.90 17.69 -0.37
N ASP A 388 -32.63 18.75 -0.72
CA ASP A 388 -32.01 20.05 -1.00
C ASP A 388 -31.17 20.60 0.15
N GLU A 389 -31.58 20.34 1.40
CA GLU A 389 -30.85 20.72 2.62
C GLU A 389 -29.48 20.05 2.77
N ASP A 390 -29.23 18.95 2.06
CA ASP A 390 -27.98 18.19 2.11
C ASP A 390 -27.08 18.45 0.87
N ARG A 391 -27.47 19.36 -0.04
CA ARG A 391 -26.55 19.92 -1.04
C ARG A 391 -25.65 20.98 -0.40
N LEU A 392 -24.34 20.91 -0.59
CA LEU A 392 -23.40 21.92 -0.11
C LEU A 392 -23.52 23.22 -0.94
N PRO A 393 -24.00 24.34 -0.37
CA PRO A 393 -24.23 25.56 -1.14
C PRO A 393 -22.94 26.22 -1.65
N GLY A 394 -21.81 25.99 -0.96
CA GLY A 394 -20.50 26.56 -1.28
C GLY A 394 -19.69 25.80 -2.33
N VAL A 395 -20.22 24.73 -2.92
CA VAL A 395 -19.57 24.00 -4.02
C VAL A 395 -20.43 24.15 -5.27
N ASN A 396 -20.05 25.05 -6.19
CA ASN A 396 -20.78 25.27 -7.45
C ASN A 396 -19.94 24.99 -8.69
N SER A 397 -18.67 24.64 -8.52
CA SER A 397 -17.78 24.19 -9.58
C SER A 397 -16.58 23.45 -8.97
N PHE A 398 -15.75 22.83 -9.82
CA PHE A 398 -14.48 22.23 -9.39
C PHE A 398 -13.51 23.24 -8.75
N LYS A 399 -13.65 24.54 -9.06
CA LYS A 399 -12.81 25.59 -8.48
C LYS A 399 -13.02 25.71 -6.96
N ASP A 400 -14.23 25.43 -6.47
CA ASP A 400 -14.51 25.46 -5.04
C ASP A 400 -13.92 24.24 -4.34
N THR A 401 -13.94 23.07 -4.98
CA THR A 401 -13.23 21.86 -4.51
C THR A 401 -11.73 22.09 -4.36
N ASN A 402 -11.11 22.87 -5.26
CA ASN A 402 -9.69 23.19 -5.18
C ASN A 402 -9.29 23.95 -3.90
N LYS A 403 -10.20 24.72 -3.28
CA LYS A 403 -9.92 25.39 -2.01
C LYS A 403 -9.73 24.38 -0.89
N VAL A 404 -10.58 23.36 -0.83
CA VAL A 404 -10.47 22.24 0.12
C VAL A 404 -9.18 21.45 -0.14
N LEU A 405 -8.91 21.09 -1.40
CA LEU A 405 -7.72 20.32 -1.78
C LEU A 405 -6.42 21.06 -1.47
N ALA A 406 -6.39 22.39 -1.57
CA ALA A 406 -5.20 23.17 -1.22
C ALA A 406 -4.84 23.04 0.26
N VAL A 407 -5.83 23.08 1.15
CA VAL A 407 -5.63 22.88 2.60
C VAL A 407 -5.31 21.42 2.92
N SER A 408 -6.04 20.48 2.30
CA SER A 408 -5.78 19.04 2.45
C SER A 408 -4.33 18.69 2.09
N ARG A 409 -3.77 19.24 1.00
CA ARG A 409 -2.37 18.99 0.61
C ARG A 409 -1.35 19.47 1.64
N VAL A 410 -1.62 20.56 2.37
CA VAL A 410 -0.78 20.97 3.51
C VAL A 410 -0.82 19.87 4.57
N MET A 411 -2.00 19.40 4.96
CA MET A 411 -2.15 18.36 5.97
C MET A 411 -1.51 17.04 5.55
N VAL A 412 -1.72 16.61 4.30
CA VAL A 412 -1.13 15.39 3.74
C VAL A 412 0.39 15.44 3.75
N SER A 413 1.00 16.61 3.54
CA SER A 413 2.46 16.76 3.57
C SER A 413 3.07 16.41 4.93
N TRP A 414 2.28 16.42 6.01
CA TRP A 414 2.73 16.04 7.35
C TRP A 414 2.62 14.55 7.67
N GLN A 415 1.88 13.75 6.89
CA GLN A 415 1.88 12.29 7.09
C GLN A 415 3.25 11.67 6.77
N PRO A 416 3.90 11.94 5.61
CA PRO A 416 5.24 11.42 5.32
C PRO A 416 6.30 11.90 6.30
N ILE A 417 6.15 13.11 6.85
CA ILE A 417 7.04 13.64 7.91
C ILE A 417 6.96 12.72 9.13
N GLY A 418 5.75 12.48 9.64
CA GLY A 418 5.53 11.59 10.77
C GLY A 418 6.07 10.18 10.51
N ILE A 419 5.72 9.59 9.37
CA ILE A 419 6.19 8.24 8.99
C ILE A 419 7.72 8.16 8.97
N ALA A 420 8.39 9.13 8.34
CA ALA A 420 9.84 9.17 8.27
C ALA A 420 10.48 9.32 9.65
N MET A 421 9.91 10.15 10.53
CA MET A 421 10.34 10.29 11.92
C MET A 421 10.25 8.94 12.67
N GLY A 422 9.12 8.23 12.54
CA GLY A 422 8.90 6.94 13.21
C GLY A 422 9.85 5.86 12.70
N VAL A 423 10.08 5.81 11.38
CA VAL A 423 11.05 4.90 10.77
C VAL A 423 12.46 5.20 11.25
N TYR A 424 12.86 6.48 11.33
CA TYR A 424 14.17 6.85 11.86
C TYR A 424 14.32 6.47 13.33
N ASP A 425 13.34 6.79 14.18
CA ASP A 425 13.36 6.46 15.61
C ASP A 425 13.53 4.94 15.80
N MET A 426 12.83 4.15 14.98
CA MET A 426 12.95 2.70 14.99
C MET A 426 14.33 2.21 14.51
N CYS A 427 14.85 2.75 13.41
CA CYS A 427 16.19 2.42 12.91
C CYS A 427 17.27 2.77 13.94
N HIS A 428 17.20 3.96 14.54
CA HIS A 428 18.13 4.43 15.54
C HIS A 428 18.16 3.49 16.76
N ARG A 429 16.99 3.09 17.29
CA ARG A 429 16.91 2.11 18.38
C ARG A 429 17.47 0.75 17.95
N TYR A 430 16.96 0.21 16.84
CA TYR A 430 17.30 -1.13 16.36
C TYR A 430 18.81 -1.28 16.11
N LEU A 431 19.45 -0.28 15.50
CA LEU A 431 20.89 -0.32 15.20
C LEU A 431 21.76 -0.22 16.47
N LYS A 432 21.24 0.36 17.55
CA LYS A 432 21.92 0.39 18.86
C LYS A 432 21.75 -0.91 19.66
N GLU A 433 20.58 -1.55 19.55
CA GLU A 433 20.27 -2.82 20.22
C GLU A 433 20.94 -4.02 19.54
N ARG A 434 20.76 -4.14 18.21
CA ARG A 434 21.21 -5.29 17.43
C ARG A 434 22.72 -5.29 17.24
N LYS A 435 23.35 -6.44 17.49
CA LYS A 435 24.80 -6.63 17.32
C LYS A 435 25.13 -7.60 16.20
N GLN A 436 26.17 -7.30 15.42
CA GLN A 436 26.81 -8.19 14.46
C GLN A 436 28.32 -7.98 14.49
N PHE A 437 29.10 -9.01 14.16
CA PHE A 437 30.57 -8.96 14.23
C PHE A 437 31.10 -8.41 15.58
N GLY A 438 30.41 -8.72 16.68
CA GLY A 438 30.80 -8.27 18.03
C GLY A 438 30.48 -6.81 18.37
N ALA A 439 29.89 -6.02 17.47
CA ALA A 439 29.60 -4.60 17.69
C ALA A 439 28.12 -4.25 17.40
N PRO A 440 27.56 -3.19 18.00
CA PRO A 440 26.26 -2.64 17.59
C PRO A 440 26.27 -2.29 16.10
N LEU A 441 25.15 -2.49 15.40
CA LEU A 441 25.03 -2.12 13.99
C LEU A 441 25.24 -0.61 13.75
N ALA A 442 25.00 0.23 14.76
CA ALA A 442 25.28 1.66 14.71
C ALA A 442 26.79 2.00 14.69
N ALA A 443 27.70 1.04 14.88
CA ALA A 443 29.15 1.28 14.83
C ALA A 443 29.73 1.25 13.40
N PHE A 444 28.98 0.73 12.41
CA PHE A 444 29.49 0.56 11.04
C PHE A 444 29.26 1.82 10.21
N GLN A 445 30.28 2.26 9.47
CA GLN A 445 30.26 3.50 8.68
C GLN A 445 29.08 3.58 7.70
N ILE A 446 28.80 2.50 6.97
CA ILE A 446 27.68 2.44 6.01
C ILE A 446 26.33 2.64 6.71
N ASN A 447 26.15 2.06 7.89
CA ASN A 447 24.90 2.19 8.65
C ASN A 447 24.76 3.62 9.20
N GLN A 448 25.83 4.23 9.69
CA GLN A 448 25.82 5.63 10.12
C GLN A 448 25.53 6.57 8.96
N GLN A 449 26.13 6.35 7.78
CA GLN A 449 25.90 7.15 6.58
C GLN A 449 24.41 7.18 6.20
N LYS A 450 23.75 6.01 6.20
CA LYS A 450 22.32 5.93 5.89
C LYS A 450 21.46 6.60 6.97
N LEU A 451 21.79 6.40 8.26
CA LEU A 451 21.14 7.10 9.37
C LEU A 451 21.20 8.63 9.20
N VAL A 452 22.37 9.20 8.91
CA VAL A 452 22.49 10.66 8.77
C VAL A 452 21.81 11.19 7.51
N GLN A 453 21.75 10.41 6.43
CA GLN A 453 20.95 10.76 5.23
C GLN A 453 19.46 10.83 5.56
N MET A 454 18.92 9.82 6.26
CA MET A 454 17.54 9.82 6.74
C MET A 454 17.27 11.03 7.64
N LEU A 455 18.17 11.31 8.58
CA LEU A 455 18.02 12.42 9.53
C LEU A 455 17.97 13.76 8.81
N GLY A 456 18.88 14.00 7.85
CA GLY A 456 18.91 15.22 7.05
C GLY A 456 17.64 15.41 6.21
N ASN A 457 17.14 14.34 5.61
CA ASN A 457 15.85 14.36 4.90
C ASN A 457 14.72 14.77 5.85
N ILE A 458 14.66 14.21 7.06
CA ILE A 458 13.62 14.52 8.06
C ILE A 458 13.67 16.00 8.47
N GLN A 459 14.86 16.53 8.79
CA GLN A 459 14.98 17.94 9.20
C GLN A 459 14.48 18.88 8.10
N ALA A 460 14.85 18.59 6.84
CA ALA A 460 14.41 19.38 5.71
C ALA A 460 12.90 19.26 5.45
N MET A 461 12.33 18.05 5.54
CA MET A 461 10.88 17.84 5.40
C MET A 461 10.09 18.59 6.47
N ILE A 462 10.53 18.56 7.73
CA ILE A 462 9.92 19.32 8.83
C ILE A 462 9.89 20.81 8.53
N LEU A 463 11.02 21.40 8.14
CA LEU A 463 11.11 22.84 7.87
C LEU A 463 10.27 23.27 6.65
N VAL A 464 10.22 22.45 5.61
CA VAL A 464 9.33 22.68 4.45
C VAL A 464 7.87 22.61 4.87
N GLY A 465 7.47 21.57 5.61
CA GLY A 465 6.11 21.40 6.12
C GLY A 465 5.67 22.54 7.04
N TRP A 466 6.55 22.96 7.96
CA TRP A 466 6.35 24.12 8.83
C TRP A 466 6.17 25.40 8.04
N ARG A 467 7.02 25.64 7.02
CA ARG A 467 6.90 26.85 6.19
C ARG A 467 5.57 26.88 5.43
N LEU A 468 5.06 25.75 4.95
CA LEU A 468 3.73 25.68 4.33
C LEU A 468 2.62 26.08 5.30
N CYS A 469 2.68 25.61 6.55
CA CYS A 469 1.75 26.03 7.59
C CYS A 469 1.79 27.56 7.80
N LYS A 470 2.97 28.16 7.88
CA LYS A 470 3.11 29.63 8.05
C LYS A 470 2.66 30.43 6.82
N LEU A 471 2.85 29.91 5.62
CA LEU A 471 2.31 30.51 4.40
C LEU A 471 0.78 30.46 4.38
N TYR A 472 0.19 29.36 4.85
CA TYR A 472 -1.26 29.23 4.98
C TYR A 472 -1.84 30.18 6.04
N GLU A 473 -1.25 30.21 7.24
CA GLU A 473 -1.66 31.11 8.34
C GLU A 473 -1.62 32.59 7.93
N SER A 474 -0.62 32.99 7.15
CA SER A 474 -0.49 34.37 6.65
C SER A 474 -1.36 34.68 5.43
N GLY A 475 -2.14 33.73 4.93
CA GLY A 475 -3.00 33.91 3.74
C GLY A 475 -2.23 34.08 2.43
N LYS A 476 -0.94 33.73 2.41
CA LYS A 476 -0.03 33.93 1.25
C LYS A 476 0.24 32.65 0.46
N MET A 477 -0.32 31.52 0.89
CA MET A 477 -0.08 30.24 0.26
C MET A 477 -0.75 30.13 -1.11
N THR A 478 0.02 29.75 -2.12
CA THR A 478 -0.51 29.40 -3.45
C THR A 478 -0.77 27.89 -3.57
N PRO A 479 -1.67 27.45 -4.48
CA PRO A 479 -1.85 26.03 -4.77
C PRO A 479 -0.56 25.35 -5.25
N GLY A 480 0.30 26.05 -6.00
CA GLY A 480 1.61 25.57 -6.44
C GLY A 480 2.58 25.33 -5.28
N GLN A 481 2.57 26.17 -4.25
CA GLN A 481 3.37 25.95 -3.03
C GLN A 481 2.92 24.70 -2.27
N ALA A 482 1.61 24.52 -2.05
CA ALA A 482 1.08 23.31 -1.40
C ALA A 482 1.41 22.03 -2.20
N SER A 483 1.33 22.12 -3.53
CA SER A 483 1.62 20.98 -4.42
C SER A 483 3.11 20.63 -4.45
N LEU A 484 4.00 21.64 -4.47
CA LEU A 484 5.45 21.44 -4.35
C LEU A 484 5.79 20.80 -3.01
N GLY A 485 5.21 21.32 -1.92
CA GLY A 485 5.36 20.78 -0.59
C GLY A 485 5.04 19.29 -0.51
N LYS A 486 3.82 18.91 -0.90
CA LYS A 486 3.38 17.52 -0.91
C LYS A 486 4.29 16.63 -1.78
N SER A 487 4.55 17.02 -3.02
CA SER A 487 5.35 16.21 -3.95
C SER A 487 6.80 16.03 -3.49
N TRP A 488 7.46 17.10 -3.02
CA TRP A 488 8.84 17.03 -2.57
C TRP A 488 8.99 16.25 -1.26
N ILE A 489 8.11 16.50 -0.28
CA ILE A 489 8.14 15.81 1.02
C ILE A 489 7.86 14.31 0.83
N THR A 490 6.83 13.93 0.07
CA THR A 490 6.52 12.51 -0.17
C THR A 490 7.66 11.79 -0.90
N LEU A 491 8.34 12.44 -1.85
CA LEU A 491 9.51 11.88 -2.52
C LEU A 491 10.67 11.63 -1.55
N ARG A 492 10.99 12.59 -0.68
CA ARG A 492 12.08 12.45 0.31
C ARG A 492 11.75 11.46 1.40
N ALA A 493 10.50 11.37 1.80
CA ALA A 493 10.05 10.32 2.70
C ALA A 493 10.23 8.93 2.05
N ARG A 494 9.95 8.79 0.74
CA ARG A 494 10.07 7.51 0.02
C ARG A 494 11.51 7.01 0.00
N GLU A 495 12.45 7.91 -0.27
CA GLU A 495 13.88 7.63 -0.13
C GLU A 495 14.25 7.26 1.31
N THR A 496 13.75 8.01 2.30
CA THR A 496 14.04 7.81 3.73
C THR A 496 13.55 6.45 4.24
N VAL A 497 12.33 6.04 3.92
CA VAL A 497 11.79 4.74 4.34
C VAL A 497 12.47 3.58 3.60
N SER A 498 12.94 3.79 2.37
CA SER A 498 13.73 2.80 1.64
C SER A 498 15.06 2.52 2.36
N LEU A 499 15.79 3.56 2.76
CA LEU A 499 17.02 3.44 3.56
C LEU A 499 16.73 2.76 4.90
N GLY A 500 15.66 3.16 5.58
CA GLY A 500 15.25 2.54 6.84
C GLY A 500 14.96 1.04 6.69
N ARG A 501 14.28 0.64 5.61
CA ARG A 501 13.92 -0.76 5.35
C ARG A 501 15.14 -1.64 5.26
N GLU A 502 16.16 -1.22 4.53
CA GLU A 502 17.39 -2.00 4.37
C GLU A 502 18.28 -2.00 5.62
N LEU A 503 18.24 -0.96 6.46
CA LEU A 503 18.99 -0.91 7.73
C LEU A 503 18.57 -1.99 8.73
N LEU A 504 17.31 -2.47 8.66
CA LEU A 504 16.83 -3.57 9.51
C LEU A 504 17.08 -4.97 8.92
N GLY A 505 17.62 -5.05 7.69
CA GLY A 505 17.91 -6.31 7.01
C GLY A 505 16.65 -7.19 6.83
N GLY A 506 16.72 -8.43 7.32
CA GLY A 506 15.61 -9.39 7.28
C GLY A 506 14.39 -8.93 8.08
N ASN A 507 14.57 -8.34 9.25
CA ASN A 507 13.43 -7.81 10.03
C ASN A 507 12.80 -6.56 9.41
N GLY A 508 13.48 -5.93 8.46
CA GLY A 508 12.95 -4.79 7.71
C GLY A 508 11.79 -5.15 6.78
N ILE A 509 11.43 -6.42 6.60
CA ILE A 509 10.23 -6.85 5.86
C ILE A 509 9.07 -7.29 6.77
N LEU A 510 9.23 -7.19 8.10
CA LEU A 510 8.19 -7.57 9.06
C LEU A 510 7.43 -6.35 9.56
N ALA A 511 6.10 -6.46 9.64
CA ALA A 511 5.25 -5.42 10.21
C ALA A 511 5.56 -5.16 11.70
N ASP A 512 6.02 -6.19 12.42
CA ASP A 512 6.43 -6.13 13.84
C ASP A 512 7.46 -5.05 14.16
N PHE A 513 8.30 -4.69 13.19
CA PHE A 513 9.37 -3.71 13.37
C PHE A 513 9.05 -2.35 12.73
N LEU A 514 7.77 -2.03 12.49
CA LEU A 514 7.24 -0.77 11.91
C LEU A 514 7.67 -0.49 10.45
N VAL A 515 8.94 -0.68 10.11
CA VAL A 515 9.54 -0.14 8.89
C VAL A 515 8.94 -0.77 7.63
N ALA A 516 8.65 -2.08 7.63
CA ALA A 516 7.97 -2.72 6.50
C ALA A 516 6.57 -2.14 6.25
N LYS A 517 5.81 -1.97 7.35
CA LYS A 517 4.50 -1.35 7.35
C LYS A 517 4.58 0.09 6.81
N ALA A 518 5.47 0.91 7.38
CA ALA A 518 5.69 2.29 6.97
C ALA A 518 6.14 2.43 5.50
N PHE A 519 7.03 1.55 5.05
CA PHE A 519 7.47 1.46 3.65
C PHE A 519 6.29 1.22 2.71
N CYS A 520 5.43 0.26 3.03
CA CYS A 520 4.24 -0.04 2.24
C CYS A 520 3.19 1.07 2.31
N ASP A 521 2.96 1.64 3.50
CA ASP A 521 1.96 2.68 3.74
C ASP A 521 2.29 4.00 3.05
N LEU A 522 3.57 4.27 2.78
CA LEU A 522 3.98 5.50 2.13
C LEU A 522 3.67 5.52 0.63
N GLU A 523 3.65 4.37 -0.04
CA GLU A 523 3.35 4.25 -1.48
C GLU A 523 1.97 4.82 -1.89
N PRO A 524 0.85 4.48 -1.19
CA PRO A 524 -0.43 5.13 -1.48
C PRO A 524 -0.44 6.62 -1.10
N ILE A 525 0.30 7.06 -0.07
CA ILE A 525 0.39 8.48 0.33
C ILE A 525 1.12 9.30 -0.73
N TYR A 526 2.18 8.75 -1.31
CA TYR A 526 2.88 9.31 -2.47
C TYR A 526 1.93 9.51 -3.65
N THR A 527 0.91 8.64 -3.78
CA THR A 527 -0.03 8.59 -4.90
C THR A 527 -1.27 9.47 -4.72
N TYR A 528 -1.96 9.41 -3.56
CA TYR A 528 -3.23 10.11 -3.37
C TYR A 528 -3.05 11.62 -3.16
N GLU A 529 -4.15 12.37 -3.18
CA GLU A 529 -4.16 13.85 -3.07
C GLU A 529 -3.32 14.51 -4.19
N GLY A 530 -3.42 13.89 -5.37
CA GLY A 530 -2.60 14.15 -6.56
C GLY A 530 -1.31 13.35 -6.50
N THR A 531 -0.97 12.67 -7.60
CA THR A 531 0.32 11.98 -7.71
C THR A 531 1.47 12.98 -7.60
N TYR A 532 2.69 12.46 -7.42
CA TYR A 532 3.90 13.28 -7.53
C TYR A 532 3.90 14.12 -8.81
N ASP A 533 3.68 13.49 -9.97
CA ASP A 533 3.73 14.16 -11.28
C ASP A 533 2.64 15.23 -11.44
N ILE A 534 1.42 14.95 -10.98
CA ILE A 534 0.34 15.94 -11.06
C ILE A 534 0.65 17.16 -10.19
N ASN A 535 1.17 16.94 -8.98
CA ASN A 535 1.52 18.03 -8.10
C ASN A 535 2.69 18.86 -8.65
N THR A 536 3.72 18.23 -9.22
CA THR A 536 4.83 18.96 -9.86
C THR A 536 4.37 19.75 -11.08
N LEU A 537 3.43 19.22 -11.88
CA LEU A 537 2.82 19.96 -12.99
C LEU A 537 1.93 21.13 -12.53
N VAL A 538 1.26 21.01 -11.37
CA VAL A 538 0.53 22.15 -10.77
C VAL A 538 1.49 23.28 -10.42
N THR A 539 2.62 22.97 -9.79
CA THR A 539 3.69 23.95 -9.53
C THR A 539 4.28 24.49 -10.82
N GLY A 540 4.58 23.62 -11.79
CA GLY A 540 5.14 23.98 -13.10
C GLY A 540 4.28 24.99 -13.85
N ARG A 541 2.95 24.78 -13.88
CA ARG A 541 2.01 25.73 -14.47
C ARG A 541 2.05 27.09 -13.76
N GLU A 542 2.14 27.09 -12.43
CA GLU A 542 2.16 28.33 -11.64
C GLU A 542 3.43 29.16 -11.90
N ILE A 543 4.60 28.52 -11.95
CA ILE A 543 5.88 29.22 -12.10
C ILE A 543 6.22 29.61 -13.55
N THR A 544 5.60 28.97 -14.54
CA THR A 544 5.84 29.25 -15.97
C THR A 544 4.69 29.98 -16.66
N GLY A 545 3.49 29.95 -16.08
CA GLY A 545 2.25 30.38 -16.74
C GLY A 545 1.72 29.40 -17.81
N LEU A 546 2.38 28.26 -18.03
CA LEU A 546 2.08 27.33 -19.12
C LEU A 546 1.55 25.97 -18.59
N PRO A 547 0.31 25.56 -18.92
CA PRO A 547 -0.21 24.26 -18.50
C PRO A 547 0.36 23.11 -19.35
N SER A 548 0.75 22.01 -18.70
CA SER A 548 1.34 20.83 -19.35
C SER A 548 0.75 19.49 -18.88
N PHE A 549 -0.57 19.46 -18.64
CA PHE A 549 -1.29 18.25 -18.18
C PHE A 549 -1.82 17.39 -19.33
N LYS A 550 -2.22 18.03 -20.44
CA LYS A 550 -2.87 17.37 -21.55
C LYS A 550 -1.83 16.84 -22.54
N PRO A 551 -2.11 15.71 -23.21
CA PRO A 551 -1.25 15.25 -24.30
C PRO A 551 -1.22 16.29 -25.44
N ALA A 552 -0.20 16.21 -26.28
CA ALA A 552 -0.19 16.96 -27.53
C ALA A 552 -1.48 16.64 -28.32
N ALA A 553 -2.08 17.66 -28.93
CA ALA A 553 -3.25 17.45 -29.78
C ALA A 553 -2.88 16.44 -30.88
N SER A 554 -3.68 15.38 -31.03
CA SER A 554 -3.51 14.47 -32.15
C SER A 554 -3.63 15.28 -33.44
N ARG A 555 -2.55 15.36 -34.23
CA ARG A 555 -2.65 15.91 -35.58
C ARG A 555 -3.75 15.10 -36.29
N PRO A 556 -4.75 15.73 -36.92
CA PRO A 556 -5.69 14.99 -37.74
C PRO A 556 -4.88 14.14 -38.71
N LYS A 557 -5.16 12.83 -38.78
CA LYS A 557 -4.54 11.95 -39.76
C LYS A 557 -4.65 12.66 -41.11
N SER A 558 -3.49 12.94 -41.72
CA SER A 558 -3.40 13.46 -43.08
C SER A 558 -4.39 12.69 -43.95
N ARG A 559 -5.34 13.38 -44.60
CA ARG A 559 -6.24 12.80 -45.61
C ARG A 559 -5.51 12.58 -46.94
N LEU A 560 -4.26 12.14 -46.89
CA LEU A 560 -3.50 11.70 -48.06
C LEU A 560 -3.44 10.18 -48.04
#